data_AF-A0A7H9B052-F1
#
_entry.id   AF-A0A7H9B052-F1
#
_cell.length_a   1.000
_cell.length_b   1.000
_cell.length_c   1.000
_cell.angle_alpha   90.00
_cell.angle_beta   90.00
_cell.angle_gamma   90.00
#
_symmetry.space_group_name_H-M   'P 1'
#
loop_
_entity.id
_entity.type
_entity.pdbx_description
1 polymer ?
#
loop_
_entity_poly.entity_id
_entity_poly.type
_entity_poly.pdbx_seq_one_letter_code
_entity_poly.pdbx_strand_id
1 'polypeptide(L)'
;MTLEHTSEKLQSLLNSFTNTQVIPKSYSELLLPFYKSIALNEKLRGIALSKCRQTFSQWENYDANLTDPEAVQRCLDLWLTIKGQDYNLTRSLPSSSNIIIEDIEVTNYVGPQEFERLEFHPVTHELLSNPLSNLIVEEVEATQFVDMNKLTKNDNDISMSN
;
A
#
# COMPACT_ATOMS: atom_id res chain seq x y z
N MET A 1 -22.95 -8.96 23.19
CA MET A 1 -22.96 -9.51 21.82
C MET A 1 -21.58 -10.11 21.59
N THR A 2 -21.50 -11.43 21.60
CA THR A 2 -20.30 -12.22 21.89
C THR A 2 -19.38 -12.39 20.67
N LEU A 3 -18.07 -12.53 20.92
CA LEU A 3 -17.00 -12.75 19.91
C LEU A 3 -17.35 -13.83 18.87
N GLU A 4 -18.12 -14.84 19.25
CA GLU A 4 -18.58 -15.92 18.38
C GLU A 4 -19.45 -15.42 17.22
N HIS A 5 -20.37 -14.50 17.50
CA HIS A 5 -21.29 -13.97 16.48
C HIS A 5 -20.56 -13.15 15.41
N THR A 6 -19.44 -12.54 15.77
CA THR A 6 -18.54 -11.83 14.85
C THR A 6 -17.75 -12.81 14.00
N SER A 7 -17.29 -13.92 14.59
CA SER A 7 -16.56 -14.98 13.86
C SER A 7 -17.42 -15.64 12.79
N GLU A 8 -18.69 -15.92 13.07
CA GLU A 8 -19.63 -16.49 12.08
C GLU A 8 -19.87 -15.56 10.90
N LYS A 9 -20.04 -14.26 11.16
CA LYS A 9 -20.20 -13.25 10.11
C LYS A 9 -18.95 -13.14 9.22
N LEU A 10 -17.76 -13.15 9.83
CA LEU A 10 -16.50 -13.14 9.09
C LEU A 10 -16.31 -14.41 8.27
N GLN A 11 -16.74 -15.56 8.78
CA GLN A 11 -16.69 -16.80 8.03
C GLN A 11 -17.66 -16.79 6.84
N SER A 12 -18.87 -16.26 7.03
CA SER A 12 -19.84 -16.07 5.94
C SER A 12 -19.27 -15.15 4.85
N LEU A 13 -18.66 -14.03 5.23
CA LEU A 13 -17.96 -13.14 4.31
C LEU A 13 -16.83 -13.88 3.57
N LEU A 14 -16.00 -14.65 4.28
CA LEU A 14 -14.91 -15.40 3.68
C LEU A 14 -15.40 -16.44 2.65
N ASN A 15 -16.60 -16.98 2.82
CA ASN A 15 -17.16 -17.90 1.85
C ASN A 15 -17.51 -17.18 0.53
N SER A 16 -17.98 -15.94 0.60
CA SER A 16 -18.48 -15.20 -0.57
C SER A 16 -17.54 -14.13 -1.14
N PHE A 17 -16.44 -13.74 -0.47
CA PHE A 17 -15.65 -12.57 -0.88
C PHE A 17 -15.01 -12.67 -2.27
N THR A 18 -14.79 -13.88 -2.79
CA THR A 18 -14.29 -14.10 -4.16
C THR A 18 -15.39 -14.08 -5.21
N ASN A 19 -16.66 -13.99 -4.81
CA ASN A 19 -17.79 -13.95 -5.73
C ASN A 19 -18.21 -12.49 -5.98
N THR A 20 -17.91 -11.99 -7.17
CA THR A 20 -18.18 -10.60 -7.58
C THR A 20 -19.67 -10.31 -7.83
N GLN A 21 -20.50 -11.34 -7.99
CA GLN A 21 -21.96 -11.19 -8.05
C GLN A 21 -22.57 -10.96 -6.67
N VAL A 22 -21.96 -11.52 -5.62
CA VAL A 22 -22.41 -11.36 -4.23
C VAL A 22 -21.83 -10.09 -3.61
N ILE A 23 -20.54 -9.85 -3.84
CA ILE A 23 -19.86 -8.62 -3.41
C ILE A 23 -19.32 -7.93 -4.65
N PRO A 24 -20.01 -6.91 -5.18
CA PRO A 24 -19.57 -6.19 -6.37
C PRO A 24 -18.18 -5.58 -6.21
N LYS A 25 -17.46 -5.44 -7.32
CA LYS A 25 -16.10 -4.86 -7.36
C LYS A 25 -15.98 -3.51 -6.65
N SER A 26 -17.01 -2.66 -6.75
CA SER A 26 -17.05 -1.35 -6.09
C SER A 26 -16.92 -1.40 -4.56
N TYR A 27 -17.15 -2.57 -3.95
CA TYR A 27 -17.04 -2.78 -2.51
C TYR A 27 -15.71 -3.42 -2.09
N SER A 28 -14.81 -3.74 -3.04
CA SER A 28 -13.54 -4.41 -2.74
C SER A 28 -12.68 -3.63 -1.74
N GLU A 29 -12.60 -2.31 -1.88
CA GLU A 29 -11.85 -1.45 -0.97
C GLU A 29 -12.39 -1.48 0.47
N LEU A 30 -13.69 -1.73 0.64
CA LEU A 30 -14.33 -1.83 1.95
C LEU A 30 -14.05 -3.18 2.64
N LEU A 31 -13.39 -4.13 1.98
CA LEU A 31 -13.08 -5.44 2.55
C LEU A 31 -11.87 -5.41 3.50
N LEU A 32 -11.01 -4.40 3.39
CA LEU A 32 -9.76 -4.33 4.15
C LEU A 32 -9.92 -4.45 5.69
N PRO A 33 -10.89 -3.77 6.35
CA PRO A 33 -11.09 -3.94 7.80
C PRO A 33 -11.47 -5.37 8.18
N PHE A 34 -12.20 -6.07 7.31
CA PHE A 34 -12.56 -7.47 7.53
C PHE A 34 -11.36 -8.40 7.34
N TYR A 35 -10.48 -8.11 6.39
CA TYR A 35 -9.22 -8.85 6.21
C TYR A 35 -8.33 -8.74 7.44
N LYS A 36 -8.22 -7.55 8.04
CA LYS A 36 -7.51 -7.35 9.31
C LYS A 36 -8.14 -8.17 10.44
N SER A 37 -9.47 -8.20 10.51
CA SER A 37 -10.20 -8.99 11.51
C SER A 37 -10.00 -10.50 11.32
N ILE A 38 -9.98 -10.98 10.07
CA ILE A 38 -9.66 -12.36 9.71
C ILE A 38 -8.22 -12.69 10.11
N ALA A 39 -7.26 -11.78 9.87
CA ALA A 39 -5.86 -11.95 10.22
C ALA A 39 -5.60 -12.03 11.74
N LEU A 40 -6.52 -11.55 12.58
CA LEU A 40 -6.40 -11.72 14.04
C LEU A 40 -6.94 -13.06 14.54
N ASN A 41 -7.69 -13.80 13.72
CA ASN A 41 -8.30 -15.08 14.07
C ASN A 41 -7.55 -16.25 13.40
N GLU A 42 -6.89 -17.10 14.19
CA GLU A 42 -6.05 -18.19 13.68
C GLU A 42 -6.81 -19.19 12.81
N LYS A 43 -8.03 -19.58 13.21
CA LYS A 43 -8.87 -20.50 12.46
C LYS A 43 -9.26 -19.90 11.10
N LEU A 44 -9.73 -18.65 11.10
CA LEU A 44 -10.14 -17.97 9.88
C LEU A 44 -8.96 -17.69 8.94
N ARG A 45 -7.76 -17.39 9.48
CA ARG A 45 -6.52 -17.28 8.70
C ARG A 45 -6.23 -18.54 7.91
N GLY A 46 -6.31 -19.71 8.55
CA GLY A 46 -6.07 -20.98 7.87
C GLY A 46 -7.01 -21.20 6.70
N ILE A 47 -8.30 -20.96 6.91
CA ILE A 47 -9.34 -21.09 5.87
C ILE A 47 -9.12 -20.07 4.76
N ALA A 48 -8.85 -18.81 5.11
CA ALA A 48 -8.59 -17.72 4.17
C ALA A 48 -7.42 -18.03 3.23
N LEU A 49 -6.29 -18.46 3.79
CA LEU A 49 -5.10 -18.81 3.02
C LEU A 49 -5.34 -20.02 2.12
N SER A 50 -6.10 -21.02 2.60
CA SER A 50 -6.47 -22.18 1.79
C SER A 50 -7.31 -21.76 0.57
N LYS A 51 -8.29 -20.87 0.79
CA LYS A 51 -9.15 -20.35 -0.28
C LYS A 51 -8.37 -19.50 -1.28
N CYS A 52 -7.48 -18.62 -0.81
CA CYS A 52 -6.61 -17.83 -1.68
C CYS A 52 -5.71 -18.73 -2.55
N ARG A 53 -5.09 -19.78 -1.97
CA ARG A 53 -4.31 -20.75 -2.75
C ARG A 53 -5.12 -21.42 -3.84
N GLN A 54 -6.35 -21.85 -3.52
CA GLN A 54 -7.24 -22.45 -4.52
C GLN A 54 -7.52 -21.47 -5.67
N THR A 55 -7.84 -20.22 -5.36
CA THR A 55 -8.06 -19.17 -6.36
C THR A 55 -6.81 -18.90 -7.21
N PHE A 56 -5.63 -18.83 -6.61
CA PHE A 56 -4.37 -18.68 -7.35
C PHE A 56 -4.09 -19.87 -8.26
N SER A 57 -4.29 -21.10 -7.76
CA SER A 57 -4.13 -22.30 -8.58
C SER A 57 -5.11 -22.36 -9.75
N GLN A 58 -6.36 -21.90 -9.56
CA GLN A 58 -7.33 -21.81 -10.66
C GLN A 58 -6.90 -20.78 -11.71
N TRP A 59 -6.38 -19.63 -11.27
CA TRP A 59 -5.85 -18.59 -12.13
C TRP A 59 -4.66 -19.06 -12.99
N GLU A 60 -3.75 -19.83 -12.39
CA GLU A 60 -2.53 -20.29 -13.06
C GLU A 60 -2.78 -21.48 -14.02
N ASN A 61 -3.71 -22.37 -13.71
CA ASN A 61 -3.95 -23.60 -14.48
C ASN A 61 -4.91 -23.43 -15.68
N TYR A 62 -4.92 -22.25 -16.31
CA TYR A 62 -5.70 -21.93 -17.52
C TYR A 62 -7.23 -21.99 -17.40
N ASP A 63 -7.79 -22.14 -16.20
CA ASP A 63 -9.20 -21.88 -15.93
C ASP A 63 -9.48 -20.37 -15.67
N ALA A 64 -8.65 -19.53 -16.29
CA ALA A 64 -8.68 -18.08 -16.14
C ALA A 64 -9.92 -17.45 -16.78
N ASN A 65 -10.63 -18.17 -17.67
CA ASN A 65 -11.93 -17.73 -18.19
C ASN A 65 -13.06 -17.93 -17.17
N LEU A 66 -12.88 -18.80 -16.17
CA LEU A 66 -13.83 -18.99 -15.07
C LEU A 66 -13.46 -18.17 -13.83
N THR A 67 -12.19 -17.81 -13.67
CA THR A 67 -11.73 -17.08 -12.49
C THR A 67 -11.70 -15.58 -12.76
N ASP A 68 -12.62 -14.85 -12.13
CA ASP A 68 -12.68 -13.39 -12.20
C ASP A 68 -11.35 -12.77 -11.70
N PRO A 69 -10.67 -11.91 -12.49
CA PRO A 69 -9.46 -11.19 -12.05
C PRO A 69 -9.64 -10.45 -10.72
N GLU A 70 -10.84 -9.93 -10.46
CA GLU A 70 -11.15 -9.25 -9.20
C GLU A 70 -11.12 -10.21 -8.01
N ALA A 71 -11.54 -11.47 -8.20
CA ALA A 71 -11.46 -12.49 -7.16
C ALA A 71 -10.00 -12.79 -6.79
N VAL A 72 -9.12 -12.83 -7.80
CA VAL A 72 -7.67 -13.00 -7.61
C VAL A 72 -7.08 -11.79 -6.88
N GLN A 73 -7.45 -10.56 -7.28
CA GLN A 73 -7.00 -9.33 -6.60
C GLN A 73 -7.38 -9.33 -5.12
N ARG A 74 -8.64 -9.64 -4.79
CA ARG A 74 -9.08 -9.75 -3.39
C ARG A 74 -8.31 -10.80 -2.59
N CYS A 75 -7.94 -11.91 -3.23
CA CYS A 75 -7.09 -12.93 -2.63
C CYS A 75 -5.66 -12.43 -2.42
N LEU A 76 -5.10 -11.61 -3.33
CA LEU A 76 -3.80 -10.96 -3.13
C LEU A 76 -3.82 -10.01 -1.94
N ASP A 77 -4.83 -9.15 -1.85
CA ASP A 77 -4.96 -8.17 -0.75
C ASP A 77 -5.10 -8.87 0.61
N LEU A 78 -5.92 -9.93 0.67
CA LEU A 78 -6.08 -10.74 1.88
C LEU A 78 -4.79 -11.51 2.22
N TRP A 79 -4.10 -12.05 1.21
CA TRP A 79 -2.83 -12.74 1.41
C TRP A 79 -1.78 -11.81 2.00
N LEU A 80 -1.59 -10.63 1.39
CA LEU A 80 -0.70 -9.59 1.88
C LEU A 80 -1.05 -9.20 3.31
N THR A 81 -2.33 -9.02 3.62
CA THR A 81 -2.80 -8.70 4.97
C THR A 81 -2.46 -9.79 6.00
N ILE A 82 -2.54 -11.07 5.64
CA ILE A 82 -2.29 -12.20 6.56
C ILE A 82 -0.80 -12.55 6.68
N LYS A 83 -0.06 -12.47 5.56
CA LYS A 83 1.33 -12.92 5.46
C LYS A 83 2.35 -11.79 5.57
N GLY A 84 1.93 -10.55 5.35
CA GLY A 84 2.82 -9.39 5.31
C GLY A 84 3.74 -9.37 4.08
N GLN A 85 3.48 -10.22 3.08
CA GLN A 85 4.26 -10.32 1.86
C GLN A 85 3.33 -10.62 0.69
N ASP A 86 3.71 -10.15 -0.49
CA ASP A 86 2.97 -10.41 -1.72
C ASP A 86 3.03 -11.88 -2.13
N TYR A 87 1.99 -12.34 -2.81
CA TYR A 87 2.01 -13.63 -3.48
C TYR A 87 2.51 -13.45 -4.91
N ASN A 88 3.57 -14.18 -5.26
CA ASN A 88 4.14 -14.12 -6.60
C ASN A 88 3.31 -14.97 -7.57
N LEU A 89 2.38 -14.34 -8.28
CA LEU A 89 1.66 -14.98 -9.38
C LEU A 89 2.59 -15.14 -10.58
N THR A 90 2.60 -16.32 -11.20
CA THR A 90 3.37 -16.58 -12.42
C THR A 90 2.79 -15.83 -13.62
N ARG A 91 1.47 -15.64 -13.62
CA ARG A 91 0.71 -14.90 -14.64
C ARG A 91 0.23 -13.58 -14.07
N SER A 92 0.57 -12.47 -14.74
CA SER A 92 0.10 -11.14 -14.36
C SER A 92 -1.42 -11.00 -14.51
N LEU A 93 -2.03 -10.30 -13.57
CA LEU A 93 -3.40 -9.82 -13.70
C LEU A 93 -3.50 -8.86 -14.90
N PRO A 94 -4.62 -8.88 -15.66
CA PRO A 94 -4.88 -7.84 -16.64
C PRO A 94 -4.87 -6.51 -15.90
N SER A 95 -3.98 -5.60 -16.32
CA SER A 95 -3.96 -4.25 -15.78
C SER A 95 -5.35 -3.64 -15.97
N SER A 96 -5.97 -3.20 -14.88
CA SER A 96 -7.13 -2.31 -14.97
C SER A 96 -6.63 -0.94 -15.44
N SER A 97 -6.24 -0.86 -16.71
CA SER A 97 -5.81 0.37 -17.35
C SER A 97 -7.05 1.22 -17.59
N ASN A 98 -7.24 2.24 -16.76
CA ASN A 98 -7.79 3.54 -17.15
C ASN A 98 -7.14 4.66 -16.32
N ILE A 99 -5.87 4.50 -15.93
CA ILE A 99 -5.02 5.66 -15.72
C ILE A 99 -4.46 5.94 -17.11
N ILE A 100 -5.03 6.92 -17.81
CA ILE A 100 -4.31 7.58 -18.90
C ILE A 100 -3.13 8.26 -18.20
N ILE A 101 -1.97 7.61 -18.22
CA ILE A 101 -0.71 8.30 -17.94
C ILE A 101 -0.40 9.02 -19.26
N GLU A 102 -1.06 10.15 -19.46
CA GLU A 102 -0.54 11.15 -20.38
C GLU A 102 0.76 11.61 -19.74
N ASP A 103 1.88 11.35 -20.40
CA ASP A 103 3.12 12.07 -20.13
C ASP A 103 2.78 13.55 -20.35
N ILE A 104 2.46 14.26 -19.27
CA ILE A 104 2.26 15.70 -19.31
C ILE A 104 3.64 16.28 -19.63
N GLU A 105 3.84 16.61 -20.90
CA GLU A 105 4.91 17.50 -21.33
C GLU A 105 4.71 18.82 -20.56
N VAL A 106 5.50 19.02 -19.50
CA VAL A 106 5.41 20.17 -18.56
C VAL A 106 5.55 21.52 -19.29
N THR A 107 5.94 21.50 -20.56
CA THR A 107 6.08 22.65 -21.45
C THR A 107 4.77 23.30 -21.87
N ASN A 108 3.62 22.62 -21.76
CA ASN A 108 2.30 23.16 -22.13
C ASN A 108 1.37 23.42 -20.92
N TYR A 109 1.92 23.48 -19.71
CA TYR A 109 1.17 23.93 -18.54
C TYR A 109 0.87 25.42 -18.65
N VAL A 110 -0.27 25.77 -19.25
CA VAL A 110 -0.94 27.03 -18.97
C VAL A 110 -1.58 26.84 -17.62
N GLY A 111 -0.89 27.32 -16.58
CA GLY A 111 -1.35 27.18 -15.20
C GLY A 111 -2.79 27.67 -15.03
N PRO A 112 -3.50 27.13 -14.03
CA PRO A 112 -4.83 27.61 -13.73
C PRO A 112 -4.74 29.10 -13.41
N GLN A 113 -5.66 29.87 -13.99
CA GLN A 113 -6.01 31.21 -13.52
C GLN A 113 -5.95 31.23 -11.99
N GLU A 114 -5.18 32.20 -11.46
CA GLU A 114 -4.92 32.45 -10.05
C GLU A 114 -5.96 31.84 -9.09
N PHE A 115 -5.75 30.58 -8.70
CA PHE A 115 -6.37 30.08 -7.47
C PHE A 115 -5.52 30.62 -6.34
N GLU A 116 -5.88 31.81 -5.87
CA GLU A 116 -5.35 32.37 -4.64
C GLU A 116 -5.64 31.35 -3.52
N ARG A 117 -4.58 30.72 -3.02
CA ARG A 117 -4.69 29.70 -1.97
C ARG A 117 -5.19 30.39 -0.70
N LEU A 118 -6.46 30.19 -0.38
CA LEU A 118 -7.09 30.75 0.81
C LEU A 118 -6.48 30.10 2.06
N GLU A 119 -5.85 30.90 2.90
CA GLU A 119 -5.31 30.47 4.20
C GLU A 119 -6.19 30.99 5.33
N PHE A 120 -6.37 30.19 6.39
CA PHE A 120 -7.25 30.52 7.51
C PHE A 120 -6.49 30.51 8.83
N HIS A 121 -6.85 31.43 9.73
CA HIS A 121 -6.26 31.49 11.05
C HIS A 121 -6.66 30.25 11.88
N PRO A 122 -5.71 29.52 12.50
CA PRO A 122 -5.97 28.19 13.07
C PRO A 122 -6.90 28.18 14.29
N VAL A 123 -7.14 29.34 14.91
CA VAL A 123 -8.00 29.47 16.10
C VAL A 123 -9.33 30.13 15.77
N THR A 124 -9.32 31.19 14.95
CA THR A 124 -10.51 31.99 14.65
C THR A 124 -11.22 31.53 13.37
N HIS A 125 -10.55 30.69 12.55
CA HIS A 125 -11.04 30.22 11.25
C HIS A 125 -11.36 31.35 10.25
N GLU A 126 -10.82 32.54 10.47
CA GLU A 126 -10.96 33.70 9.59
C GLU A 126 -9.93 33.65 8.47
N LEU A 127 -10.28 34.20 7.30
CA LEU A 127 -9.41 34.27 6.14
C LEU A 127 -8.21 35.20 6.39
N LEU A 128 -7.00 34.72 6.13
CA LEU A 128 -5.77 35.49 6.23
C LEU A 128 -5.54 36.25 4.92
N SER A 129 -5.57 37.58 5.00
CA SER A 129 -5.38 38.48 3.84
C SER A 129 -3.92 38.56 3.36
N ASN A 130 -2.97 38.10 4.17
CA ASN A 130 -1.54 38.08 3.83
C ASN A 130 -0.82 36.95 4.60
N PRO A 131 -0.89 35.71 4.10
CA PRO A 131 -0.33 34.55 4.79
C PRO A 131 1.19 34.60 4.97
N LEU A 132 1.89 35.40 4.16
CA LEU A 132 3.35 35.52 4.18
C LEU A 132 3.87 36.61 5.15
N SER A 133 2.97 37.39 5.77
CA SER A 133 3.38 38.48 6.67
C SER A 133 4.05 38.02 7.98
N ASN A 134 3.93 36.74 8.33
CA ASN A 134 4.52 36.16 9.54
C ASN A 134 5.68 35.20 9.24
N LEU A 135 6.22 35.18 8.02
CA LEU A 135 7.34 34.32 7.67
C LEU A 135 8.64 34.88 8.29
N ILE A 136 8.99 34.39 9.48
CA ILE A 136 10.32 34.60 10.05
C ILE A 136 11.24 33.57 9.39
N VAL A 137 12.10 34.04 8.47
CA VAL A 137 13.16 33.23 7.88
C VAL A 137 14.29 33.13 8.90
N GLU A 138 14.40 31.99 9.59
CA GLU A 138 15.62 31.66 10.33
C GLU A 138 16.58 30.93 9.37
N GLU A 139 17.73 31.55 9.10
CA GLU A 139 18.81 30.89 8.37
C GLU A 139 19.44 29.82 9.27
N VAL A 140 19.28 28.55 8.88
CA VAL A 140 19.90 27.43 9.60
C VAL A 140 21.17 27.04 8.85
N GLU A 141 22.35 27.36 9.40
CA GLU A 141 23.62 26.87 8.87
C GLU A 141 23.75 25.35 9.11
N ALA A 142 23.61 24.56 8.05
CA ALA A 142 23.82 23.12 8.11
C ALA A 142 25.32 22.80 8.19
N THR A 143 25.88 22.62 9.39
CA THR A 143 27.23 22.07 9.53
C THR A 143 27.24 20.59 9.15
N GLN A 144 27.95 20.27 8.08
CA GLN A 144 28.17 18.94 7.53
C GLN A 144 28.94 18.05 8.53
N PHE A 145 28.37 16.93 8.95
CA PHE A 145 29.09 15.91 9.73
C PHE A 145 29.99 15.09 8.79
N VAL A 146 31.31 15.23 8.93
CA VAL A 146 32.29 14.32 8.32
C VAL A 146 32.50 13.15 9.26
N ASP A 147 32.08 11.96 8.84
CA ASP A 147 32.25 10.72 9.58
C ASP A 147 33.73 10.29 9.55
N MET A 148 34.44 10.47 10.68
CA MET A 148 35.85 10.12 10.91
C MET A 148 36.02 8.61 11.17
N ASN A 149 35.55 7.77 10.25
CA ASN A 149 35.77 6.31 10.30
C ASN A 149 36.56 5.82 9.09
N LYS A 150 37.82 6.25 9.00
CA LYS A 150 38.91 5.49 8.38
C LYS A 150 40.17 5.58 9.24
N LEU A 151 40.05 5.09 10.46
CA LEU A 151 41.17 4.60 11.24
C LEU A 151 41.12 3.06 11.23
N THR A 152 42.27 2.46 10.91
CA THR A 152 42.65 1.04 11.05
C THR A 152 42.26 0.07 9.92
N LYS A 153 43.23 -0.22 9.03
CA LYS A 153 43.89 -1.54 8.91
C LYS A 153 44.91 -1.54 7.78
N ASN A 154 46.18 -1.78 8.12
CA ASN A 154 47.11 -2.57 7.32
C ASN A 154 48.33 -2.88 8.19
N ASP A 155 48.17 -3.88 9.06
CA ASP A 155 49.30 -4.73 9.46
C ASP A 155 49.32 -5.92 8.52
N ASN A 156 50.43 -6.09 7.82
CA ASN A 156 51.11 -7.37 7.65
C ASN A 156 52.49 -7.13 7.02
N ASP A 157 53.48 -7.22 7.90
CA ASP A 157 54.88 -7.64 7.77
C ASP A 157 55.41 -8.06 6.39
N ILE A 158 56.67 -7.69 6.12
CA ILE A 158 57.77 -8.61 5.74
C ILE A 158 59.13 -7.95 6.06
N SER A 159 59.79 -8.52 7.06
CA SER A 159 61.23 -8.67 7.34
C SER A 159 62.26 -7.66 6.79
N MET A 160 63.06 -7.09 7.69
CA MET A 160 64.52 -7.06 7.57
C MET A 160 65.16 -6.97 8.96
N SER A 161 66.00 -7.94 9.31
CA SER A 161 67.03 -7.80 10.33
C SER A 161 68.23 -8.66 9.92
N ASN A 162 69.32 -7.94 9.65
CA ASN A 162 70.74 -8.31 9.58
C ASN A 162 71.19 -9.39 8.59
#